data_AF-A0A7V2P4S7-F1
#
_entry.id   AF-A0A7V2P4S7-F1
#
_cell.length_a   1.000
_cell.length_b   1.000
_cell.length_c   1.000
_cell.angle_alpha   90.00
_cell.angle_beta   90.00
_cell.angle_gamma   90.00
#
_symmetry.space_group_name_H-M   'P 1'
#
loop_
_entity.id
_entity.type
_entity.pdbx_description
1 polymer ?
#
loop_
_entity_poly.entity_id
_entity_poly.type
_entity_poly.pdbx_seq_one_letter_code
_entity_poly.pdbx_strand_id
1 'polypeptide(L)'
;VGICRKTVGIGAISYVESDNGSASIEFDFEKCIACGSCAYICETGVLTLEDIGDTRVMTIPGGKMEFRLKKCQKCGIYWAPEKQLSYIADKAKLPLETFDICIDCRE
;
A
#
# COMPACT_ATOMS: atom_id res chain seq x y z
N VAL A 1 1.22 12.40 5.33
CA VAL A 1 0.06 11.98 6.15
C VAL A 1 -1.28 12.11 5.42
N GLY A 2 -1.60 13.28 4.84
CA GLY A 2 -2.92 13.57 4.29
C GLY A 2 -3.46 12.56 3.25
N ILE A 3 -2.64 12.13 2.28
CA ILE A 3 -3.08 11.27 1.16
C ILE A 3 -3.69 9.94 1.61
N CYS A 4 -3.11 9.29 2.63
CA CYS A 4 -3.56 7.99 3.12
C CYS A 4 -4.95 8.05 3.78
N ARG A 5 -5.26 9.16 4.46
CA ARG A 5 -6.58 9.37 5.07
C ARG A 5 -7.57 9.99 4.09
N LYS A 6 -7.20 11.07 3.41
CA LYS A 6 -8.12 11.90 2.62
C LYS A 6 -8.48 11.28 1.28
N THR A 7 -7.51 10.66 0.62
CA THR A 7 -7.70 10.14 -0.75
C THR A 7 -7.95 8.64 -0.72
N VAL A 8 -7.13 7.88 0.00
CA VAL A 8 -7.27 6.42 0.07
C VAL A 8 -8.41 6.02 1.02
N GLY A 9 -8.49 6.66 2.20
CA GLY A 9 -9.54 6.40 3.19
C GLY A 9 -9.17 5.37 4.27
N ILE A 10 -7.88 5.11 4.49
CA ILE A 10 -7.39 4.11 5.46
C ILE A 10 -6.86 4.78 6.74
N GLY A 11 -6.03 5.82 6.58
CA GLY A 11 -5.40 6.48 7.72
C GLY A 11 -4.31 5.64 8.42
N ALA A 12 -3.52 4.87 7.67
CA ALA A 12 -2.39 4.08 8.18
C ALA A 12 -1.16 4.92 8.55
N ILE A 13 -1.21 6.25 8.40
CA ILE A 13 -0.11 7.16 8.68
C ILE A 13 -0.62 8.26 9.59
N SER A 14 0.12 8.53 10.66
CA SER A 14 -0.20 9.56 11.65
C SER A 14 0.99 10.46 11.88
N TYR A 15 0.72 11.72 12.23
CA TYR A 15 1.72 12.64 12.75
C TYR A 15 1.59 12.65 14.26
N VAL A 16 2.71 12.48 14.97
CA VAL A 16 2.76 12.41 16.43
C VAL A 16 3.75 13.43 16.92
N GLU A 17 3.33 14.27 17.87
CA GLU A 17 4.20 15.18 18.60
C GLU A 17 4.42 14.63 20.00
N SER A 18 5.67 14.63 20.45
CA SER A 18 6.05 14.25 21.80
C SER A 18 6.17 15.49 22.69
N ASP A 19 5.98 15.32 24.00
CA ASP A 19 6.04 16.40 24.99
C ASP A 19 7.39 17.14 25.01
N ASN A 20 8.46 16.51 24.52
CA ASN A 20 9.79 17.10 24.40
C ASN A 20 9.96 18.00 23.15
N GLY A 21 8.90 18.25 22.39
CA GLY A 21 8.91 19.07 21.17
C GLY A 21 9.43 18.36 19.92
N SER A 22 9.69 17.05 19.99
CA SER A 22 9.99 16.24 18.79
C SER A 22 8.71 15.80 18.10
N ALA A 23 8.78 15.63 16.78
CA ALA A 23 7.68 15.15 15.98
C ALA A 23 8.13 14.01 15.06
N SER A 24 7.26 13.03 14.88
CA SER A 24 7.51 11.86 14.05
C SER A 24 6.28 11.49 13.22
N ILE A 25 6.52 10.64 12.23
CA ILE A 25 5.46 9.99 11.46
C ILE A 25 5.40 8.55 11.89
N GLU A 26 4.24 8.14 12.40
CA GLU A 26 3.99 6.75 12.76
C GLU A 26 3.18 6.05 11.67
N PHE A 27 3.50 4.77 11.48
CA PHE A 27 2.83 3.90 10.52
C PHE A 27 2.11 2.78 11.26
N ASP A 28 0.82 2.66 11.01
CA ASP A 28 0.02 1.51 11.40
C ASP A 28 0.07 0.47 10.29
N PHE A 29 0.94 -0.52 10.48
CA PHE A 29 1.23 -1.56 9.50
C PHE A 29 0.09 -2.54 9.29
N GLU A 30 -0.77 -2.72 10.30
CA GLU A 30 -1.95 -3.55 10.19
C GLU A 30 -2.96 -2.92 9.22
N LYS A 31 -3.14 -1.60 9.32
CA LYS A 31 -4.00 -0.84 8.40
C LYS A 31 -3.39 -0.64 7.02
N CYS A 32 -2.07 -0.63 6.89
CA CYS A 32 -1.44 -0.35 5.59
C CYS A 32 -1.81 -1.40 4.53
N ILE A 33 -2.36 -0.93 3.41
CA ILE A 33 -2.73 -1.76 2.26
C ILE A 33 -1.70 -1.76 1.13
N ALA A 34 -0.53 -1.14 1.34
CA ALA A 34 0.56 -1.04 0.36
C ALA A 34 0.20 -0.41 -1.01
N CYS A 35 -0.80 0.49 -1.02
CA CYS A 35 -1.23 1.21 -2.23
C CYS A 35 -0.18 2.18 -2.82
N GLY A 36 0.81 2.55 -2.03
CA GLY A 36 1.94 3.39 -2.47
C GLY A 36 1.66 4.85 -2.70
N SER A 37 0.46 5.34 -2.43
CA SER A 37 0.16 6.77 -2.56
C SER A 37 1.05 7.65 -1.68
N CYS A 38 1.48 7.17 -0.51
CA CYS A 38 2.43 7.90 0.34
C CYS A 38 3.84 7.97 -0.24
N ALA A 39 4.33 6.90 -0.87
CA ALA A 39 5.64 6.86 -1.52
C ALA A 39 5.65 7.80 -2.72
N TYR A 40 4.60 7.73 -3.53
CA TYR A 40 4.45 8.52 -4.75
C TYR A 40 4.49 10.04 -4.50
N ILE A 41 3.89 10.52 -3.39
CA ILE A 41 3.90 11.95 -3.07
C ILE A 41 5.14 12.39 -2.26
N CYS A 42 6.02 11.46 -1.87
CA CYS A 42 7.14 11.76 -1.00
C CYS A 42 8.30 12.35 -1.80
N GLU A 43 8.34 13.68 -1.91
CA GLU A 43 9.39 14.39 -2.67
C GLU A 43 10.81 14.12 -2.16
N THR A 44 10.96 13.88 -0.85
CA THR A 44 12.24 13.61 -0.22
C THR A 44 12.73 12.17 -0.41
N GLY A 45 11.88 11.27 -0.90
CA GLY A 45 12.24 9.87 -1.15
C GLY A 45 12.56 9.04 0.10
N VAL A 46 12.25 9.54 1.31
CA VAL A 46 12.45 8.77 2.56
C VAL A 46 11.50 7.59 2.69
N LEU A 47 10.39 7.59 1.95
CA LEU A 47 9.50 6.45 1.82
C LEU A 47 9.56 5.90 0.40
N THR A 48 9.99 4.65 0.27
CA THR A 48 10.13 3.99 -1.03
C THR A 48 9.31 2.71 -1.10
N LEU A 49 9.00 2.31 -2.34
CA LEU A 49 8.31 1.07 -2.67
C LEU A 49 8.97 0.41 -3.86
N GLU A 50 9.24 -0.88 -3.74
CA GLU A 50 9.86 -1.69 -4.78
C GLU A 50 9.16 -3.04 -4.86
N ASP A 51 8.86 -3.49 -6.07
CA ASP A 51 8.29 -4.82 -6.30
C ASP A 51 9.42 -5.77 -6.71
N ILE A 52 9.68 -6.77 -5.87
CA ILE A 52 10.73 -7.78 -6.03
C ILE A 52 10.05 -9.14 -6.12
N GLY A 53 9.92 -9.67 -7.34
CA GLY A 53 9.22 -10.93 -7.59
C GLY A 53 7.75 -10.86 -7.19
N ASP A 54 7.36 -11.62 -6.17
CA ASP A 54 6.00 -11.73 -5.65
C ASP A 54 5.73 -10.81 -4.45
N THR A 55 6.65 -9.89 -4.14
CA THR A 55 6.64 -9.14 -2.89
C THR A 55 6.92 -7.68 -3.14
N ARG A 56 6.05 -6.81 -2.60
CA ARG A 56 6.26 -5.36 -2.52
C ARG A 56 6.94 -5.02 -1.21
N VAL A 57 8.12 -4.41 -1.30
CA VAL A 57 8.91 -3.96 -0.16
C VAL A 57 8.70 -2.46 0.03
N MET A 58 8.19 -2.08 1.20
CA MET A 58 8.08 -0.69 1.63
C MET A 58 9.20 -0.37 2.62
N THR A 59 9.97 0.69 2.33
CA THR A 59 11.00 1.19 3.26
C THR A 59 10.57 2.53 3.82
N ILE A 60 10.65 2.69 5.13
CA ILE A 60 10.36 3.93 5.86
C ILE A 60 11.49 4.25 6.86
N PRO A 61 11.56 5.50 7.36
CA PRO A 61 12.40 5.81 8.52
C PRO A 61 11.91 4.98 9.72
N GLY A 62 12.68 3.97 10.11
CA GLY A 62 12.37 3.07 11.24
C GLY A 62 12.12 1.61 10.85
N GLY A 63 12.08 1.26 9.56
CA GLY A 63 12.00 -0.15 9.19
C GLY A 63 11.66 -0.44 7.73
N LYS A 64 11.52 -1.74 7.45
CA LYS A 64 11.06 -2.27 6.17
C LYS A 64 9.89 -3.21 6.40
N MET A 65 9.03 -3.30 5.41
CA MET A 65 7.89 -4.21 5.42
C MET A 65 7.68 -4.83 4.06
N GLU A 66 7.05 -5.99 4.06
CA GLU A 66 6.84 -6.80 2.89
C GLU A 66 5.36 -7.13 2.73
N PHE A 67 4.86 -7.02 1.50
CA PHE A 67 3.48 -7.29 1.16
C PHE A 67 3.42 -8.24 -0.03
N ARG A 68 2.67 -9.32 0.09
CA ARG A 68 2.47 -10.27 -1.01
C ARG A 68 1.68 -9.63 -2.14
N LEU A 69 2.16 -9.85 -3.36
CA LEU A 69 1.52 -9.43 -4.59
C LEU A 69 0.70 -10.59 -5.16
N LYS A 70 -0.49 -10.27 -5.66
CA LYS A 70 -1.34 -11.22 -6.37
C LYS A 70 -0.75 -11.50 -7.75
N LYS A 71 -0.66 -12.79 -8.11
CA LYS A 71 -0.30 -13.25 -9.45
C LYS A 71 -1.53 -13.26 -10.37
N CYS A 72 -1.41 -12.69 -11.55
CA CYS A 72 -2.42 -12.76 -12.60
C CYS A 72 -2.53 -14.20 -13.12
N GLN A 73 -3.74 -14.76 -13.19
CA GLN A 73 -3.97 -16.10 -13.73
C GLN A 73 -3.80 -16.18 -15.26
N LYS A 74 -3.89 -15.05 -15.98
CA LYS A 74 -3.76 -14.99 -17.45
C LYS A 74 -2.30 -14.84 -17.90
N CYS A 75 -1.62 -13.78 -17.47
CA CYS A 75 -0.25 -13.47 -17.93
C CYS A 75 0.85 -13.86 -16.92
N GLY A 76 0.49 -14.25 -15.69
CA GLY A 76 1.44 -14.69 -14.68
C GLY A 76 2.22 -13.56 -13.98
N ILE A 77 2.00 -12.29 -14.30
CA ILE A 77 2.67 -11.17 -13.62
C ILE A 77 2.13 -10.96 -12.20
N TYR A 78 2.97 -10.44 -11.32
CA TYR A 78 2.55 -9.92 -10.02
C TYR A 78 2.17 -8.45 -10.18
N TRP A 79 0.94 -8.08 -9.79
CA TRP A 79 0.37 -6.79 -10.26
C TRP A 79 -0.14 -5.86 -9.16
N ALA A 80 -0.57 -6.38 -8.02
CA ALA A 80 -1.05 -5.57 -6.90
C ALA A 80 -0.95 -6.30 -5.56
N PRO A 81 -0.74 -5.58 -4.44
CA PRO A 81 -0.76 -6.18 -3.10
C PRO A 81 -2.11 -6.79 -2.76
N GLU A 82 -2.10 -7.98 -2.15
CA GLU A 82 -3.33 -8.69 -1.79
C GLU A 82 -4.21 -7.85 -0.84
N LYS A 83 -3.62 -7.17 0.15
CA LYS A 83 -4.33 -6.25 1.05
C LYS A 83 -5.03 -5.12 0.28
N GLN A 84 -4.41 -4.58 -0.78
CA GLN A 84 -5.02 -3.54 -1.61
C GLN A 84 -6.24 -4.07 -2.36
N LEU A 85 -6.13 -5.28 -2.92
CA LEU A 85 -7.22 -5.92 -3.67
C LEU A 85 -8.40 -6.23 -2.76
N SER A 86 -8.15 -6.78 -1.56
CA SER A 86 -9.21 -7.02 -0.57
C SER A 86 -9.94 -5.75 -0.18
N TYR A 87 -9.22 -4.64 0.04
CA TYR A 87 -9.83 -3.35 0.35
C TYR A 87 -10.71 -2.83 -0.79
N ILE A 88 -10.22 -2.88 -2.03
CA ILE A 88 -10.97 -2.42 -3.21
C ILE A 88 -12.21 -3.31 -3.42
N ALA A 89 -12.07 -4.62 -3.28
CA ALA A 89 -13.17 -5.57 -3.41
C ALA A 89 -14.32 -5.25 -2.44
N ASP A 90 -14.01 -5.06 -1.15
CA ASP A 90 -15.02 -4.71 -0.15
C ASP A 90 -15.67 -3.35 -0.43
N LYS A 91 -14.86 -2.34 -0.77
CA LYS A 91 -15.35 -0.98 -1.04
C LYS A 91 -16.25 -0.92 -2.28
N ALA A 92 -15.90 -1.66 -3.33
CA ALA A 92 -16.65 -1.73 -4.57
C ALA A 92 -17.77 -2.78 -4.56
N LYS A 93 -17.88 -3.58 -3.49
CA LYS A 93 -18.80 -4.74 -3.37
C LYS A 93 -18.66 -5.71 -4.54
N LEU A 94 -17.40 -6.01 -4.87
CA LEU A 94 -17.02 -6.97 -5.91
C LEU A 94 -16.46 -8.26 -5.28
N PRO A 95 -16.68 -9.43 -5.90
CA PRO A 95 -15.99 -10.65 -5.51
C PRO A 95 -14.46 -10.50 -5.60
N LEU A 96 -13.72 -11.08 -4.66
CA LEU A 96 -12.25 -11.00 -4.67
C LEU A 96 -11.64 -11.66 -5.93
N GLU A 97 -12.32 -12.67 -6.48
CA GLU A 97 -11.98 -13.37 -7.72
C GLU A 97 -11.95 -12.43 -8.94
N THR A 98 -12.67 -11.30 -8.90
CA THR A 98 -12.57 -10.25 -9.92
C THR A 98 -11.13 -9.74 -10.06
N PHE A 99 -10.29 -9.93 -9.04
CA PHE A 99 -8.89 -9.52 -8.99
C PHE A 99 -7.89 -10.65 -9.26
N ASP A 100 -8.35 -11.81 -9.75
CA ASP A 100 -7.46 -12.88 -10.25
C ASP A 100 -6.82 -12.55 -11.61
N ILE A 101 -7.41 -11.60 -12.35
CA ILE A 101 -6.89 -11.07 -13.61
C ILE A 101 -6.45 -9.61 -13.41
N CYS A 102 -5.22 -9.28 -13.82
CA CYS A 102 -4.67 -7.93 -13.71
C CYS A 102 -5.38 -6.94 -14.65
N ILE A 103 -5.24 -5.65 -14.40
CA ILE A 103 -5.91 -4.61 -15.18
C ILE A 103 -5.59 -4.65 -16.68
N ASP A 104 -4.35 -5.00 -17.04
CA ASP A 104 -3.91 -5.10 -18.44
C ASP A 104 -4.47 -6.33 -19.16
N CYS A 105 -5.00 -7.30 -18.42
CA CYS A 105 -5.54 -8.55 -18.95
C CYS A 105 -7.07 -8.60 -18.95
N ARG A 106 -7.73 -7.60 -18.36
CA ARG A 106 -9.18 -7.43 -18.34
C ARG A 106 -9.62 -6.80 -19.66
N GLU A 107 -9.89 -7.68 -20.62
CA GLU A 107 -10.51 -7.38 -21.91
C GLU A 107 -11.73 -8.29 -22.06
#